data_AF-M8DCT7-F1
#
_entry.id   AF-M8DCT7-F1
#
_cell.length_a   1.000
_cell.length_b   1.000
_cell.length_c   1.000
_cell.angle_alpha   90.00
_cell.angle_beta   90.00
_cell.angle_gamma   90.00
#
_symmetry.space_group_name_H-M   'P 1'
#
loop_
_entity.id
_entity.type
_entity.pdbx_description
1 polymer ?
#
loop_
_entity_poly.entity_id
_entity_poly.type
_entity_poly.pdbx_seq_one_letter_code
_entity_poly.pdbx_strand_id
1 'polypeptide(L)'
;MRAPEDHGGHELYSAGFYKKIVPMERIEFTQSMADKDGNIIAPAQAGVPDYPKEIEFVIEFKALGEQTELTITESGWTPGQMAEYAVIGMNQSLDKLAENVGSLHREMKEKQK
;
A
#
# COMPACT_ATOMS: atom_id res chain seq x y z
N MET A 1 -8.64 6.43 3.50
CA MET A 1 -9.51 5.32 3.04
C MET A 1 -10.84 5.43 3.77
N ARG A 2 -11.96 5.27 3.07
CA ARG A 2 -13.29 5.17 3.71
C ARG A 2 -13.80 3.74 3.53
N ALA A 3 -14.16 3.09 4.63
CA ALA A 3 -14.80 1.78 4.57
C ALA A 3 -16.20 1.92 3.94
N PRO A 4 -16.69 0.89 3.21
CA PRO A 4 -18.07 0.82 2.77
C PRO A 4 -19.08 1.01 3.93
N GLU A 5 -20.29 1.52 3.64
CA GLU A 5 -21.31 1.79 4.68
C GLU A 5 -21.74 0.52 5.41
N ASP A 6 -21.87 -0.59 4.69
CA ASP A 6 -22.16 -1.93 5.22
C ASP A 6 -21.04 -2.48 6.12
N HIS A 7 -19.86 -1.85 6.10
CA HIS A 7 -18.69 -2.14 6.94
C HIS A 7 -18.39 -1.00 7.94
N GLY A 8 -19.40 -0.18 8.27
CA GLY A 8 -19.32 0.84 9.33
C GLY A 8 -18.90 2.23 8.87
N GLY A 9 -18.58 2.44 7.58
CA GLY A 9 -18.36 3.78 7.01
C GLY A 9 -17.15 4.56 7.56
N HIS A 10 -16.29 3.90 8.34
CA HIS A 10 -15.18 4.54 9.05
C HIS A 10 -14.14 5.13 8.10
N GLU A 11 -13.62 6.30 8.45
CA GLU A 11 -12.50 6.93 7.75
C GLU A 11 -11.19 6.62 8.46
N LEU A 12 -10.26 6.08 7.69
CA LEU A 12 -8.89 5.81 8.10
C LEU A 12 -7.97 6.75 7.35
N TYR A 13 -7.10 7.45 8.09
CA TYR A 13 -6.12 8.36 7.54
C TYR A 13 -4.72 7.84 7.81
N SER A 14 -3.85 7.95 6.81
CA SER A 14 -2.43 7.66 6.92
C SER A 14 -1.65 8.83 6.38
N ALA A 15 -0.45 9.03 6.93
CA ALA A 15 0.53 10.00 6.47
C ALA A 15 1.89 9.33 6.37
N GLY A 16 2.82 9.98 5.70
CA GLY A 16 4.12 9.40 5.40
C GLY A 16 5.02 10.34 4.63
N PHE A 17 6.28 9.94 4.49
CA PHE A 17 7.29 10.71 3.77
C PHE A 17 7.96 9.85 2.71
N TYR A 18 8.13 10.38 1.50
CA TYR A 18 9.01 9.78 0.50
C TYR A 18 10.46 9.97 0.93
N LYS A 19 11.19 8.86 1.07
CA LYS A 19 12.62 8.84 1.44
C LYS A 19 13.51 8.81 0.20
N LYS A 20 13.12 8.05 -0.82
CA LYS A 20 13.89 7.90 -2.06
C LYS A 20 12.97 7.58 -3.23
N ILE A 21 13.24 8.19 -4.38
CA ILE A 21 12.58 7.88 -5.65
C ILE A 21 13.67 7.73 -6.70
N VAL A 22 13.79 6.52 -7.24
CA VAL A 22 14.59 6.23 -8.43
C VAL A 22 13.60 5.90 -9.55
N PRO A 23 13.49 6.76 -10.58
CA PRO A 23 12.52 6.56 -11.65
C PRO A 23 12.57 5.15 -12.22
N MET A 24 11.40 4.51 -12.35
CA MET A 24 11.22 3.17 -12.93
C MET A 24 11.91 2.00 -12.21
N GLU A 25 12.60 2.24 -11.09
CA GLU A 25 13.37 1.21 -10.39
C GLU A 25 12.93 1.03 -8.94
N ARG A 26 12.75 2.14 -8.19
CA ARG A 26 12.61 2.04 -6.74
C ARG A 26 11.89 3.22 -6.11
N ILE A 27 11.03 2.93 -5.14
CA ILE A 27 10.38 3.93 -4.29
C ILE A 27 10.52 3.49 -2.84
N GLU A 28 11.00 4.39 -1.98
CA GLU A 28 11.05 4.19 -0.53
C GLU A 28 10.22 5.26 0.15
N PHE A 29 9.35 4.86 1.08
CA PHE A 29 8.53 5.79 1.85
C PHE A 29 8.17 5.21 3.22
N THR A 30 7.62 6.06 4.08
CA THR A 30 7.06 5.63 5.37
C THR A 30 5.55 5.71 5.37
N GLN A 31 4.92 4.94 6.25
CA GLN A 31 3.50 5.03 6.55
C GLN A 31 3.27 5.02 8.07
N SER A 32 2.51 6.00 8.54
CA SER A 32 2.04 6.13 9.91
C SER A 32 0.55 6.42 9.93
N MET A 33 -0.10 6.14 11.06
CA MET A 33 -1.48 6.58 11.29
C MET A 33 -1.54 8.11 11.39
N ALA A 34 -2.60 8.69 10.84
CA ALA A 34 -2.84 10.12 10.88
C ALA A 34 -4.26 10.45 11.33
N ASP A 35 -4.47 11.70 11.73
CA ASP A 35 -5.81 12.27 11.83
C ASP A 35 -6.30 12.78 10.45
N LYS A 36 -7.53 13.30 10.42
CA LYS A 36 -8.17 13.85 9.21
C LYS A 36 -7.43 15.03 8.58
N ASP A 37 -6.59 15.71 9.36
CA ASP A 37 -5.83 16.89 8.94
C ASP A 37 -4.41 16.50 8.50
N GLY A 38 -4.08 15.21 8.54
CA GLY A 38 -2.79 14.65 8.12
C GLY A 38 -1.72 14.68 9.19
N ASN A 39 -2.05 15.04 10.44
CA ASN A 39 -1.08 14.99 11.53
C ASN A 39 -0.85 13.54 11.95
N ILE A 40 0.41 13.15 12.08
CA ILE A 40 0.78 11.81 12.55
C ILE A 40 0.33 11.67 14.01
N ILE A 41 -0.41 10.60 14.30
CA ILE A 41 -0.92 10.26 15.62
C ILE A 41 -0.32 8.96 16.13
N ALA A 42 -0.25 8.81 17.46
CA ALA A 42 0.18 7.54 18.04
C ALA A 42 -0.94 6.49 17.85
N PRO A 43 -0.61 5.23 17.51
CA PRO A 43 -1.61 4.17 17.34
C PRO A 43 -2.55 3.97 18.55
N ALA A 44 -2.03 4.17 19.76
CA ALA A 44 -2.84 4.15 20.98
C ALA A 44 -3.95 5.22 21.01
N GLN A 45 -3.74 6.39 20.41
CA GLN A 45 -4.77 7.44 20.29
C GLN A 45 -5.90 7.03 19.34
N ALA A 46 -5.60 6.13 18.39
CA ALA A 46 -6.57 5.56 17.47
C ALA A 46 -7.19 4.24 17.98
N GLY A 47 -6.90 3.84 19.23
CA GLY A 47 -7.43 2.60 19.82
C GLY A 47 -6.79 1.31 19.29
N VAL A 48 -5.67 1.40 18.57
CA VAL A 48 -4.93 0.27 18.00
C VAL A 48 -3.48 0.26 18.49
N PRO A 49 -3.23 0.09 19.80
CA PRO A 49 -1.90 0.22 20.39
C PRO A 49 -0.86 -0.78 19.85
N ASP A 50 -1.32 -1.91 19.31
CA ASP A 50 -0.46 -2.95 18.73
C ASP A 50 -0.01 -2.63 17.29
N TYR A 51 -0.58 -1.60 16.66
CA TYR A 51 -0.16 -1.16 15.33
C TYR A 51 1.18 -0.41 15.42
N PRO A 52 2.13 -0.61 14.48
CA PRO A 52 3.40 0.09 14.50
C PRO A 52 3.25 1.60 14.40
N LYS A 53 4.15 2.35 15.06
CA LYS A 53 4.17 3.83 14.95
C LYS A 53 4.49 4.29 13.52
N GLU A 54 5.38 3.56 12.86
CA GLU A 54 5.80 3.82 11.49
C GLU A 54 6.16 2.49 10.84
N ILE A 55 5.79 2.33 9.58
CA ILE A 55 6.17 1.20 8.72
C ILE A 55 7.00 1.77 7.58
N GLU A 56 8.13 1.14 7.29
CA GLU A 56 8.96 1.48 6.14
C GLU A 56 8.59 0.60 4.95
N PHE A 57 8.37 1.24 3.81
CA PHE A 57 8.07 0.59 2.54
C PHE A 57 9.24 0.76 1.60
N VAL A 58 9.60 -0.36 0.96
CA VAL A 58 10.52 -0.43 -0.16
C VAL A 58 9.81 -1.12 -1.31
N ILE A 59 9.57 -0.38 -2.38
CA ILE A 59 8.95 -0.87 -3.61
C ILE A 59 10.02 -0.93 -4.69
N GLU A 60 10.21 -2.09 -5.29
CA GLU A 60 11.19 -2.31 -6.34
C GLU A 60 10.52 -2.84 -7.60
N PHE A 61 10.96 -2.30 -8.73
CA PHE A 61 10.47 -2.66 -10.06
C PHE A 61 11.63 -3.20 -10.87
N LYS A 62 11.43 -4.37 -11.47
CA LYS A 62 12.40 -5.00 -12.36
C LYS A 62 11.72 -5.38 -13.66
N ALA A 63 12.23 -4.83 -14.75
CA ALA A 63 11.71 -5.12 -16.09
C ALA A 63 11.98 -6.58 -16.47
N LEU A 64 10.94 -7.27 -16.93
CA LEU A 64 10.98 -8.64 -17.44
C LEU A 64 10.32 -8.70 -18.83
N GLY A 65 10.92 -8.01 -19.80
CA GLY A 65 10.38 -7.90 -21.15
C GLY A 65 9.07 -7.10 -21.17
N GLU A 66 7.96 -7.74 -21.59
CA GLU A 66 6.62 -7.12 -21.52
C GLU A 66 5.99 -7.16 -20.12
N GLN A 67 6.68 -7.71 -19.13
CA GLN A 67 6.21 -7.84 -17.75
C GLN A 67 7.09 -7.05 -16.78
N THR A 68 6.61 -6.87 -15.55
CA THR A 68 7.37 -6.26 -14.45
C THR A 68 7.30 -7.18 -13.24
N GLU A 69 8.46 -7.50 -12.68
CA GLU A 69 8.56 -8.08 -11.34
C GLU A 69 8.47 -6.92 -10.33
N LEU A 70 7.42 -6.95 -9.52
CA LEU A 70 7.15 -5.98 -8.46
C LEU A 70 7.43 -6.64 -7.11
N THR A 71 8.37 -6.08 -6.36
CA THR A 71 8.69 -6.53 -5.00
C THR A 71 8.31 -5.44 -4.01
N ILE A 72 7.52 -5.80 -3.01
CA ILE A 72 7.11 -4.91 -1.92
C ILE A 72 7.69 -5.48 -0.62
N THR A 73 8.53 -4.70 0.05
CA THR A 73 9.06 -5.04 1.37
C THR A 73 8.55 -4.04 2.39
N GLU A 74 7.90 -4.56 3.42
CA GLU A 74 7.42 -3.79 4.57
C GLU A 74 8.25 -4.13 5.81
N SER A 75 8.73 -3.11 6.52
CA SER A 75 9.54 -3.27 7.73
C SER A 75 8.96 -2.44 8.89
N GLY A 76 9.14 -2.92 10.12
CA GLY A 76 8.63 -2.25 11.32
C GLY A 76 7.35 -2.87 11.92
N TRP A 77 6.80 -3.91 11.29
CA TRP A 77 5.68 -4.67 11.85
C TRP A 77 6.04 -5.35 13.16
N THR A 78 5.16 -5.19 14.15
CA THR A 78 5.21 -6.03 15.35
C THR A 78 4.62 -7.40 15.00
N PRO A 79 5.32 -8.52 15.29
CA PRO A 79 4.77 -9.85 15.04
C PRO A 79 3.42 -10.04 15.73
N GLY A 80 2.44 -10.54 14.99
CA GLY A 80 1.09 -10.79 15.49
C GLY A 80 0.04 -10.70 14.40
N GLN A 81 -1.22 -10.81 14.81
CA GLN A 81 -2.39 -10.88 13.93
C GLN A 81 -2.48 -9.68 12.97
N MET A 82 -2.06 -8.49 13.38
CA MET A 82 -2.12 -7.30 12.53
C MET A 82 -1.11 -7.36 11.37
N ALA A 83 0.07 -7.95 11.58
CA ALA A 83 1.04 -8.17 10.51
C ALA A 83 0.53 -9.22 9.51
N GLU A 84 -0.15 -10.27 9.97
CA GLU A 84 -0.80 -11.27 9.10
C GLU A 84 -1.90 -10.62 8.25
N TYR A 85 -2.72 -9.76 8.84
CA TYR A 85 -3.73 -9.00 8.12
C TYR A 85 -3.14 -8.02 7.09
N ALA A 86 -2.00 -7.41 7.39
CA ALA A 86 -1.29 -6.57 6.42
C ALA A 86 -0.88 -7.38 5.18
N VAL A 87 -0.33 -8.58 5.37
CA VAL A 87 0.03 -9.48 4.25
C VAL A 87 -1.20 -9.86 3.42
N ILE A 88 -2.31 -10.22 4.06
CA ILE A 88 -3.56 -10.56 3.35
C ILE A 88 -4.07 -9.35 2.55
N GLY A 89 -4.13 -8.17 3.18
CA GLY A 89 -4.58 -6.95 2.53
C GLY A 89 -3.69 -6.51 1.37
N MET A 90 -2.37 -6.68 1.48
CA MET A 90 -1.44 -6.39 0.40
C MET A 90 -1.64 -7.33 -0.78
N ASN A 91 -1.78 -8.63 -0.56
CA ASN A 91 -2.07 -9.60 -1.62
C ASN A 91 -3.38 -9.27 -2.35
N GLN A 92 -4.45 -8.94 -1.62
CA GLN A 92 -5.72 -8.51 -2.23
C GLN A 92 -5.57 -7.22 -3.05
N SER A 93 -4.69 -6.31 -2.63
CA SER A 93 -4.40 -5.08 -3.36
C SER A 93 -3.62 -5.38 -4.65
N LEU A 94 -2.69 -6.33 -4.61
CA LEU A 94 -1.93 -6.80 -5.77
C LEU A 94 -2.81 -7.54 -6.78
N ASP A 95 -3.76 -8.36 -6.32
CA ASP A 95 -4.73 -9.03 -7.21
C ASP A 95 -5.55 -8.00 -8.00
N LYS A 96 -6.06 -6.97 -7.31
CA LYS A 96 -6.80 -5.86 -7.94
C LYS A 96 -5.92 -5.07 -8.90
N LEU A 97 -4.66 -4.81 -8.53
CA LEU A 97 -3.71 -4.11 -9.39
C LEU A 97 -3.49 -4.91 -10.69
N ALA A 98 -3.25 -6.22 -10.58
CA ALA A 98 -3.02 -7.09 -11.72
C ALA A 98 -4.24 -7.14 -12.67
N GLU A 99 -5.46 -7.22 -12.12
CA GLU A 99 -6.69 -7.18 -12.91
C GLU A 99 -6.82 -5.87 -13.71
N ASN A 100 -6.60 -4.72 -13.06
CA ASN A 100 -6.74 -3.41 -13.68
C ASN A 100 -5.65 -3.16 -14.74
N VAL A 101 -4.38 -3.46 -14.44
CA VAL A 101 -3.28 -3.33 -15.41
C VAL A 101 -3.48 -4.25 -16.61
N GLY A 102 -3.97 -5.48 -16.37
CA GLY A 102 -4.32 -6.42 -17.43
C GLY A 102 -5.44 -5.92 -18.34
N SER A 103 -6.47 -5.27 -17.80
CA SER A 103 -7.54 -4.64 -18.59
C SER A 103 -7.02 -3.51 -19.48
N LEU A 104 -6.24 -2.59 -18.90
CA LEU A 104 -5.63 -1.48 -19.62
C LEU A 104 -4.76 -1.95 -20.78
N HIS A 105 -3.94 -2.98 -20.56
CA HIS A 105 -3.10 -3.56 -21.61
C HIS A 105 -3.91 -4.08 -22.80
N ARG A 106 -5.04 -4.76 -22.55
CA ARG A 106 -5.93 -5.26 -23.60
C ARG A 106 -6.56 -4.12 -24.40
N GLU A 107 -7.11 -3.13 -23.71
CA GLU A 107 -7.72 -1.95 -24.34
C GLU A 107 -6.72 -1.18 -25.22
N MET A 108 -5.47 -1.05 -24.76
CA MET A 108 -4.41 -0.40 -25.54
C MET A 108 -4.05 -1.18 -26.81
N LYS A 109 -4.03 -2.53 -26.76
CA LYS A 109 -3.78 -3.36 -27.94
C LYS A 109 -4.93 -3.30 -28.96
N GLU A 110 -6.17 -3.16 -28.51
CA GLU A 110 -7.34 -3.04 -29.39
C GLU A 110 -7.38 -1.69 -30.13
N LYS A 111 -7.01 -0.59 -29.48
CA LYS A 111 -6.95 0.76 -30.10
C LYS A 111 -5.82 0.92 -31.12
N GLN A 112 -4.84 0.02 -31.15
CA GLN A 112 -3.71 0.04 -32.08
C GLN A 112 -3.94 -0.82 -33.34
N LYS A 113 -5.09 -1.51 -33.43
CA LYS A 113 -5.55 -2.19 -34.65
C LYS A 113 -6.44 -1.30 -35.48
#